data_AF-A0A1K0FMC2-F1
#
_entry.id   AF-A0A1K0FMC2-F1
#
_cell.length_a   1.000
_cell.length_b   1.000
_cell.length_c   1.000
_cell.angle_alpha   90.00
_cell.angle_beta   90.00
_cell.angle_gamma   90.00
#
_symmetry.space_group_name_H-M   'P 1'
#
loop_
_entity.id
_entity.type
_entity.pdbx_description
1 polymer ?
#
loop_
_entity_poly.entity_id
_entity_poly.type
_entity_poly.pdbx_seq_one_letter_code
_entity_poly.pdbx_strand_id
1 'polypeptide(L)'
;MRYGTMRPRRPRGNLVKRNAQALGYSFPSASGAEKWVRHGEAVSAPAPLDDPRLARLLGVAPETEVLRRVRVTGPASEAPFQIAVSWIAPRVAGAVTGVSAEPAAGDWLYRIERAGHWPISWTEFHRARMPSLEEADLLQIPVSLPVLEIVRQGLSGTDGKPVEVTEYVIASDRVETVHVLQRAGDAVESWPEREGDAS
;
A
#
# COMPACT_ATOMS: atom_id res chain seq x y z
N MET A 1 -10.61 24.97 -17.95
CA MET A 1 -10.77 23.68 -17.24
C MET A 1 -11.26 22.64 -18.23
N ARG A 2 -10.39 21.73 -18.69
CA ARG A 2 -10.81 20.57 -19.49
C ARG A 2 -10.98 19.40 -18.53
N TYR A 3 -12.20 19.12 -18.11
CA TYR A 3 -12.58 17.77 -17.67
C TYR A 3 -12.54 16.90 -18.93
N GLY A 4 -11.36 16.40 -19.28
CA GLY A 4 -11.10 15.74 -20.56
C GLY A 4 -10.44 14.39 -20.30
N THR A 5 -11.15 13.34 -20.73
CA THR A 5 -10.85 11.89 -20.60
C THR A 5 -10.84 11.35 -19.17
N MET A 6 -11.86 10.54 -18.85
CA MET A 6 -11.90 9.67 -17.69
C MET A 6 -10.63 8.80 -17.71
N ARG A 7 -9.69 9.08 -16.80
CA ARG A 7 -8.48 8.26 -16.70
C ARG A 7 -8.90 6.82 -16.37
N PRO A 8 -8.31 5.81 -17.01
CA PRO A 8 -8.57 4.43 -16.63
C PRO A 8 -8.14 4.24 -15.18
N ARG A 9 -9.09 3.86 -14.33
CA ARG A 9 -8.80 3.48 -12.96
C ARG A 9 -8.04 2.16 -12.98
N ARG A 10 -6.97 2.07 -12.20
CA ARG A 10 -6.19 0.84 -12.06
C ARG A 10 -6.81 -0.01 -10.96
N PRO A 11 -7.26 -1.25 -11.25
CA PRO A 11 -7.85 -2.12 -10.25
C PRO A 11 -6.80 -2.58 -9.24
N ARG A 12 -7.15 -2.52 -7.96
CA ARG A 12 -6.35 -3.02 -6.84
C ARG A 12 -7.09 -4.17 -6.18
N GLY A 13 -6.59 -5.40 -6.39
CA GLY A 13 -7.09 -6.61 -5.74
C GLY A 13 -6.42 -6.89 -4.39
N ASN A 14 -6.47 -8.14 -3.93
CA ASN A 14 -5.85 -8.60 -2.67
C ASN A 14 -4.62 -9.51 -2.88
N LEU A 15 -4.27 -9.84 -4.13
CA LEU A 15 -3.20 -10.79 -4.43
C LEU A 15 -1.82 -10.12 -4.44
N VAL A 16 -0.97 -10.51 -3.49
CA VAL A 16 0.47 -10.16 -3.48
C VAL A 16 1.22 -11.19 -4.33
N LYS A 17 1.99 -10.73 -5.32
CA LYS A 17 2.76 -11.59 -6.23
C LYS A 17 4.25 -11.44 -5.95
N ARG A 18 5.05 -12.46 -6.27
CA ARG A 18 6.50 -12.26 -6.41
C ARG A 18 6.76 -11.26 -7.54
N ASN A 19 7.73 -10.38 -7.34
CA ASN A 19 8.19 -9.50 -8.40
C ASN A 19 8.86 -10.34 -9.49
N ALA A 20 8.42 -10.19 -10.75
CA ALA A 20 8.91 -11.01 -11.86
C ALA A 20 10.28 -10.54 -12.37
N GLN A 21 10.65 -9.28 -12.10
CA GLN A 21 11.85 -8.63 -12.60
C GLN A 21 12.96 -8.51 -11.54
N ALA A 22 12.66 -8.78 -10.27
CA ALA A 22 13.62 -8.69 -9.17
C ALA A 22 13.18 -9.44 -7.91
N LEU A 23 14.05 -9.51 -6.92
CA LEU A 23 13.72 -10.04 -5.59
C LEU A 23 12.70 -9.14 -4.89
N GLY A 24 11.70 -9.75 -4.25
CA GLY A 24 10.66 -9.07 -3.50
C GLY A 24 9.25 -9.35 -4.00
N TYR A 25 8.34 -8.46 -3.60
CA TYR A 25 6.90 -8.57 -3.84
C TYR A 25 6.39 -7.41 -4.69
N SER A 26 5.50 -7.72 -5.62
CA SER A 26 4.64 -6.76 -6.29
C SER A 26 3.28 -6.73 -5.62
N PHE A 27 2.90 -5.56 -5.13
CA PHE A 27 1.55 -5.30 -4.61
C PHE A 27 0.60 -4.96 -5.77
N PRO A 28 -0.72 -5.11 -5.58
CA PRO A 28 -1.69 -5.17 -6.69
C PRO A 28 -1.63 -3.98 -7.67
N SER A 29 -1.39 -2.75 -7.20
CA SER A 29 -1.26 -1.57 -8.07
C SER A 29 -0.03 -1.58 -8.99
N ALA A 30 1.00 -2.38 -8.68
CA ALA A 30 2.23 -2.50 -9.46
C ALA A 30 2.31 -3.81 -10.28
N SER A 31 1.22 -4.59 -10.33
CA SER A 31 1.24 -5.97 -10.86
C SER A 31 1.00 -6.12 -12.36
N GLY A 32 0.93 -5.00 -13.11
CA GLY A 32 0.79 -4.97 -14.57
C GLY A 32 2.12 -4.93 -15.32
N ALA A 33 2.07 -5.04 -16.66
CA ALA A 33 3.25 -4.92 -17.54
C ALA A 33 3.69 -3.45 -17.77
N GLU A 34 2.91 -2.50 -17.27
CA GLU A 34 3.21 -1.07 -17.37
C GLU A 34 4.47 -0.72 -16.59
N LYS A 35 5.36 0.08 -17.19
CA LYS A 35 6.57 0.55 -16.52
C LYS A 35 6.23 1.74 -15.62
N TRP A 36 6.41 1.53 -14.33
CA TRP A 36 6.30 2.59 -13.32
C TRP A 36 7.64 3.30 -13.16
N VAL A 37 7.59 4.62 -13.08
CA VAL A 37 8.75 5.48 -12.82
C VAL A 37 8.56 6.22 -11.51
N ARG A 38 9.68 6.71 -10.98
CA ARG A 38 9.68 7.63 -9.86
C ARG A 38 9.48 9.06 -10.35
N HIS A 39 8.78 9.85 -9.54
CA HIS A 39 8.73 11.30 -9.65
C HIS A 39 9.44 11.90 -8.42
N GLY A 40 10.33 12.88 -8.62
CA GLY A 40 11.10 13.50 -7.54
C GLY A 40 12.25 12.65 -7.00
N GLU A 41 12.70 12.92 -5.78
CA GLU A 41 13.71 12.14 -5.06
C GLU A 41 13.06 11.09 -4.15
N ALA A 42 13.78 9.99 -3.92
CA ALA A 42 13.38 8.99 -2.93
C ALA A 42 14.20 9.18 -1.66
N VAL A 43 13.52 9.07 -0.53
CA VAL A 43 14.13 9.25 0.79
C VAL A 43 14.18 7.90 1.49
N SER A 44 15.30 7.60 2.14
CA SER A 44 15.44 6.47 3.06
C SER A 44 16.32 6.90 4.23
N ALA A 45 15.70 7.43 5.27
CA ALA A 45 16.39 8.02 6.41
C ALA A 45 15.55 7.84 7.69
N PRO A 46 16.16 7.94 8.88
CA PRO A 46 15.42 8.07 10.12
C PRO A 46 14.50 9.30 10.09
N ALA A 47 13.28 9.16 10.62
CA ALA A 47 12.33 10.25 10.84
C ALA A 47 11.39 9.88 12.01
N PRO A 48 10.86 10.87 12.74
CA PRO A 48 9.87 10.60 13.79
C PRO A 48 8.54 10.13 13.16
N LEU A 49 7.88 9.19 13.84
CA LEU A 49 6.57 8.68 13.43
C LEU A 49 5.44 9.37 14.21
N ASP A 50 4.97 10.47 13.66
CA ASP A 50 4.10 11.41 14.37
C ASP A 50 2.61 11.01 14.30
N ASP A 51 2.20 10.26 13.26
CA ASP A 51 0.82 9.73 13.19
C ASP A 51 0.63 8.64 14.27
N PRO A 52 -0.17 8.89 15.32
CA PRO A 52 -0.33 7.94 16.43
C PRO A 52 -0.99 6.63 16.00
N ARG A 53 -1.78 6.64 14.92
CA ARG A 53 -2.40 5.43 14.36
C ARG A 53 -1.33 4.56 13.69
N LEU A 54 -0.44 5.15 12.91
CA LEU A 54 0.68 4.42 12.29
C LEU A 54 1.66 3.92 13.34
N ALA A 55 1.99 4.74 14.35
CA ALA A 55 2.84 4.35 15.48
C ALA A 55 2.27 3.12 16.22
N ARG A 56 0.97 3.14 16.51
CA ARG A 56 0.26 2.00 17.12
C ARG A 56 0.31 0.75 16.25
N LEU A 57 0.10 0.87 14.93
CA LEU A 57 0.21 -0.26 14.01
C LEU A 57 1.63 -0.80 13.93
N LEU A 58 2.65 0.04 14.05
CA LEU A 58 4.06 -0.37 14.04
C LEU A 58 4.51 -0.92 15.41
N GLY A 59 3.73 -0.71 16.46
CA GLY A 59 4.06 -1.16 17.82
C GLY A 59 5.11 -0.30 18.51
N VAL A 60 5.16 1.00 18.21
CA VAL A 60 6.07 1.98 18.81
C VAL A 60 5.29 3.14 19.43
N ALA A 61 5.94 3.93 20.29
CA ALA A 61 5.34 5.18 20.78
C ALA A 61 5.28 6.22 19.65
N PRO A 62 4.30 7.14 19.63
CA PRO A 62 4.35 8.30 18.75
C PRO A 62 5.67 9.08 18.89
N GLU A 63 6.10 9.74 17.83
CA GLU A 63 7.38 10.48 17.73
C GLU A 63 8.64 9.59 17.83
N THR A 64 8.50 8.26 17.91
CA THR A 64 9.67 7.36 17.87
C THR A 64 10.38 7.53 16.54
N GLU A 65 11.70 7.77 16.58
CA GLU A 65 12.52 7.81 15.38
C GLU A 65 12.62 6.41 14.77
N VAL A 66 12.17 6.28 13.52
CA VAL A 66 12.11 5.01 12.78
C VAL A 66 12.63 5.20 11.36
N LEU A 67 13.10 4.12 10.74
CA LEU A 67 13.55 4.20 9.35
C LEU A 67 12.33 4.43 8.45
N ARG A 68 12.28 5.62 7.82
CA ARG A 68 11.24 6.06 6.91
C ARG A 68 11.73 5.98 5.48
N ARG A 69 10.89 5.46 4.60
CA ARG A 69 11.17 5.35 3.17
C ARG A 69 10.05 6.00 2.37
N VAL A 70 10.36 7.01 1.57
CA VAL A 70 9.37 7.78 0.80
C VAL A 70 9.68 7.67 -0.67
N ARG A 71 8.64 7.42 -1.47
CA ARG A 71 8.71 7.46 -2.93
C ARG A 71 7.39 7.93 -3.52
N VAL A 72 7.48 8.67 -4.62
CA VAL A 72 6.32 9.03 -5.44
C VAL A 72 6.48 8.33 -6.77
N THR A 73 5.47 7.57 -7.18
CA THR A 73 5.57 6.68 -8.35
C THR A 73 4.31 6.71 -9.19
N GLY A 74 4.47 6.49 -10.49
CA GLY A 74 3.36 6.41 -11.44
C GLY A 74 3.81 5.95 -12.83
N PRO A 75 2.87 5.81 -13.77
CA PRO A 75 3.18 5.59 -15.17
C PRO A 75 4.01 6.74 -15.75
N ALA A 76 5.00 6.43 -16.60
CA ALA A 76 5.92 7.44 -17.15
C ALA A 76 5.24 8.57 -17.94
N SER A 77 4.11 8.28 -18.58
CA SER A 77 3.36 9.23 -19.42
C SER A 77 2.24 9.95 -18.67
N GLU A 78 2.14 9.79 -17.35
CA GLU A 78 1.03 10.31 -16.55
C GLU A 78 1.52 11.14 -15.36
N ALA A 79 0.59 11.85 -14.73
CA ALA A 79 0.85 12.51 -13.45
C ALA A 79 1.12 11.43 -12.37
N PRO A 80 1.87 11.77 -11.31
CA PRO A 80 2.33 10.80 -10.32
C PRO A 80 1.16 10.06 -9.67
N PHE A 81 1.15 8.73 -9.71
CA PHE A 81 -0.04 7.96 -9.32
C PHE A 81 -0.24 7.89 -7.79
N GLN A 82 0.84 7.60 -7.06
CA GLN A 82 0.80 7.39 -5.61
C GLN A 82 2.04 7.97 -4.92
N ILE A 83 1.83 8.37 -3.66
CA ILE A 83 2.88 8.53 -2.67
C ILE A 83 2.89 7.26 -1.82
N ALA A 84 4.07 6.70 -1.55
CA ALA A 84 4.23 5.56 -0.65
C ALA A 84 5.26 5.90 0.44
N VAL A 85 4.84 5.81 1.69
CA VAL A 85 5.66 6.01 2.88
C VAL A 85 5.71 4.70 3.66
N SER A 86 6.85 4.02 3.66
CA SER A 86 7.09 2.82 4.45
C SER A 86 7.88 3.15 5.72
N TRP A 87 7.32 2.78 6.86
CA TRP A 87 7.91 2.88 8.18
C TRP A 87 8.37 1.50 8.63
N ILE A 88 9.67 1.36 8.90
CA ILE A 88 10.28 0.07 9.25
C ILE A 88 10.47 0.00 10.76
N ALA A 89 10.02 -1.10 11.37
CA ALA A 89 10.12 -1.25 12.82
C ALA A 89 11.60 -1.27 13.25
N PRO A 90 11.99 -0.60 14.36
CA PRO A 90 13.38 -0.55 14.81
C PRO A 90 14.04 -1.93 14.93
N ARG A 91 13.27 -2.93 15.39
CA ARG A 91 13.70 -4.32 15.54
C ARG A 91 14.16 -5.01 14.25
N VAL A 92 13.73 -4.52 13.07
CA VAL A 92 14.12 -5.07 11.76
C VAL A 92 14.85 -4.06 10.88
N ALA A 93 15.01 -2.82 11.34
CA ALA A 93 15.60 -1.73 10.54
C ALA A 93 17.00 -2.08 10.03
N GLY A 94 17.81 -2.80 10.81
CA GLY A 94 19.15 -3.25 10.41
C GLY A 94 19.17 -4.13 9.15
N ALA A 95 18.11 -4.88 8.86
CA ALA A 95 17.99 -5.67 7.62
C ALA A 95 17.73 -4.79 6.37
N VAL A 96 17.22 -3.58 6.58
CA VAL A 96 16.83 -2.63 5.53
C VAL A 96 17.83 -1.47 5.39
N THR A 97 18.64 -1.21 6.41
CA THR A 97 19.71 -0.20 6.36
C THR A 97 20.63 -0.45 5.16
N GLY A 98 20.93 0.62 4.40
CA GLY A 98 21.76 0.54 3.19
C GLY A 98 21.05 -0.02 1.96
N VAL A 99 19.78 -0.44 2.07
CA VAL A 99 18.96 -0.71 0.89
C VAL A 99 18.63 0.62 0.24
N SER A 100 19.02 0.75 -1.05
CA SER A 100 18.67 1.89 -1.90
C SER A 100 17.24 2.35 -1.63
N ALA A 101 16.99 3.66 -1.54
CA ALA A 101 15.63 4.21 -1.48
C ALA A 101 14.79 3.81 -2.71
N GLU A 102 15.49 3.42 -3.78
CA GLU A 102 14.98 2.88 -5.04
C GLU A 102 15.36 1.40 -5.23
N PRO A 103 14.90 0.48 -4.38
CA PRO A 103 15.07 -0.92 -4.67
C PRO A 103 14.05 -1.33 -5.73
N ALA A 104 14.32 -2.44 -6.40
CA ALA A 104 13.24 -3.11 -7.11
C ALA A 104 12.09 -3.42 -6.13
N ALA A 105 10.85 -3.37 -6.61
CA ALA A 105 9.68 -3.42 -5.77
C ALA A 105 9.72 -4.63 -4.82
N GLY A 106 9.84 -4.34 -3.51
CA GLY A 106 9.81 -5.32 -2.43
C GLY A 106 11.15 -5.93 -2.00
N ASP A 107 12.32 -5.50 -2.50
CA ASP A 107 13.63 -6.05 -2.04
C ASP A 107 13.82 -5.92 -0.52
N TRP A 108 13.45 -4.79 0.06
CA TRP A 108 13.58 -4.58 1.50
C TRP A 108 12.67 -5.52 2.31
N LEU A 109 11.50 -5.90 1.81
CA LEU A 109 10.62 -6.90 2.43
C LEU A 109 11.27 -8.28 2.40
N TYR A 110 11.88 -8.64 1.26
CA TYR A 110 12.64 -9.87 1.12
C TYR A 110 13.82 -9.93 2.12
N ARG A 111 14.50 -8.81 2.36
CA ARG A 111 15.58 -8.76 3.37
C ARG A 111 15.08 -8.94 4.79
N ILE A 112 13.93 -8.37 5.14
CA ILE A 112 13.28 -8.60 6.44
C ILE A 112 12.95 -10.10 6.59
N GLU A 113 12.38 -10.73 5.56
CA GLU A 113 12.08 -12.17 5.57
C GLU A 113 13.34 -13.02 5.75
N ARG A 114 14.41 -12.71 5.01
CA ARG A 114 15.72 -13.38 5.16
C ARG A 114 16.33 -13.20 6.55
N ALA A 115 16.01 -12.11 7.25
CA ALA A 115 16.45 -11.88 8.62
C ALA A 115 15.66 -12.69 9.66
N GLY A 116 14.75 -13.58 9.25
CA GLY A 116 14.03 -14.50 10.13
C GLY A 116 12.60 -14.09 10.44
N HIS A 117 11.97 -13.26 9.60
CA HIS A 117 10.59 -12.80 9.79
C HIS A 117 9.60 -13.39 8.77
N TRP A 118 10.04 -14.37 7.98
CA TRP A 118 9.20 -15.08 7.02
C TRP A 118 8.17 -16.01 7.70
N PRO A 119 6.98 -16.22 7.11
CA PRO A 119 6.39 -15.40 6.05
C PRO A 119 5.80 -14.11 6.63
N ILE A 120 6.02 -12.97 5.98
CA ILE A 120 5.32 -11.76 6.39
C ILE A 120 3.84 -11.90 5.99
N SER A 121 2.92 -11.64 6.93
CA SER A 121 1.50 -11.49 6.63
C SER A 121 1.15 -10.01 6.51
N TRP A 122 0.17 -9.69 5.66
CA TRP A 122 -0.23 -8.31 5.42
C TRP A 122 -1.72 -8.10 5.64
N THR A 123 -2.06 -6.97 6.26
CA THR A 123 -3.43 -6.46 6.36
C THR A 123 -3.46 -5.04 5.79
N GLU A 124 -4.45 -4.72 4.96
CA GLU A 124 -4.66 -3.37 4.43
C GLU A 124 -5.90 -2.71 5.05
N PHE A 125 -5.77 -1.46 5.43
CA PHE A 125 -6.84 -0.58 5.89
C PHE A 125 -7.06 0.51 4.84
N HIS A 126 -8.28 0.65 4.34
CA HIS A 126 -8.61 1.58 3.25
C HIS A 126 -9.49 2.71 3.79
N ARG A 127 -9.16 3.96 3.47
CA ARG A 127 -9.92 5.14 3.89
C ARG A 127 -9.92 6.20 2.78
N ALA A 128 -11.07 6.81 2.53
CA ALA A 128 -11.13 8.05 1.75
C ALA A 128 -10.93 9.26 2.66
N ARG A 129 -10.15 10.25 2.20
CA ARG A 129 -9.99 11.54 2.89
C ARG A 129 -9.59 12.65 1.91
N MET A 130 -9.57 13.89 2.40
CA MET A 130 -8.95 14.99 1.66
C MET A 130 -7.42 14.89 1.72
N PRO A 131 -6.70 15.30 0.66
CA PRO A 131 -5.24 15.37 0.68
C PRO A 131 -4.76 16.55 1.54
N SER A 132 -3.54 16.44 2.06
CA SER A 132 -2.77 17.60 2.53
C SER A 132 -2.30 18.46 1.35
N LEU A 133 -1.78 19.67 1.62
CA LEU A 133 -1.20 20.51 0.58
C LEU A 133 0.00 19.84 -0.10
N GLU A 134 0.87 19.19 0.68
CA GLU A 134 2.04 18.46 0.17
C GLU A 134 1.61 17.27 -0.69
N GLU A 135 0.61 16.50 -0.24
CA GLU A 135 0.11 15.36 -1.01
C GLU A 135 -0.52 15.79 -2.34
N ALA A 136 -1.27 16.89 -2.33
CA ALA A 136 -1.89 17.45 -3.54
C ALA A 136 -0.84 17.91 -4.55
N ASP A 137 0.24 18.56 -4.08
CA ASP A 137 1.36 18.99 -4.91
C ASP A 137 2.12 17.79 -5.51
N LEU A 138 2.53 16.84 -4.66
CA LEU A 138 3.25 15.63 -5.08
C LEU A 138 2.43 14.78 -6.08
N LEU A 139 1.11 14.71 -5.92
CA LEU A 139 0.22 13.97 -6.83
C LEU A 139 -0.24 14.80 -8.02
N GLN A 140 0.08 16.09 -8.07
CA GLN A 140 -0.38 17.05 -9.08
C GLN A 140 -1.92 17.02 -9.24
N ILE A 141 -2.63 17.12 -8.12
CA ILE A 141 -4.10 17.15 -8.05
C ILE A 141 -4.58 18.42 -7.35
N PRO A 142 -5.81 18.91 -7.63
CA PRO A 142 -6.38 19.96 -6.80
C PRO A 142 -6.66 19.42 -5.39
N VAL A 143 -6.52 20.27 -4.37
CA VAL A 143 -6.83 19.91 -2.97
C VAL A 143 -8.29 19.52 -2.76
N SER A 144 -9.18 19.84 -3.71
CA SER A 144 -10.59 19.44 -3.70
C SER A 144 -10.83 18.01 -4.20
N LEU A 145 -9.82 17.32 -4.73
CA LEU A 145 -9.93 15.93 -5.17
C LEU A 145 -9.56 15.00 -4.01
N PRO A 146 -10.49 14.14 -3.53
CA PRO A 146 -10.18 13.18 -2.47
C PRO A 146 -9.09 12.19 -2.88
N VAL A 147 -8.42 11.64 -1.88
CA VAL A 147 -7.45 10.56 -2.03
C VAL A 147 -7.97 9.29 -1.37
N LEU A 148 -7.57 8.14 -1.91
CA LEU A 148 -7.65 6.86 -1.24
C LEU A 148 -6.34 6.65 -0.47
N GLU A 149 -6.45 6.64 0.86
CA GLU A 149 -5.40 6.20 1.77
C GLU A 149 -5.51 4.69 1.95
N ILE A 150 -4.38 4.00 1.76
CA ILE A 150 -4.25 2.58 2.06
C ILE A 150 -3.08 2.41 3.01
N VAL A 151 -3.34 1.92 4.22
CA VAL A 151 -2.29 1.55 5.17
C VAL A 151 -2.15 0.05 5.18
N ARG A 152 -0.99 -0.46 4.80
CA ARG A 152 -0.62 -1.87 4.89
C ARG A 152 0.23 -2.09 6.14
N GLN A 153 -0.20 -2.98 7.03
CA GLN A 153 0.60 -3.48 8.14
C GLN A 153 1.20 -4.83 7.76
N GLY A 154 2.51 -4.98 7.92
CA GLY A 154 3.21 -6.25 7.78
C GLY A 154 3.58 -6.83 9.15
N LEU A 155 3.18 -8.08 9.41
CA LEU A 155 3.52 -8.81 10.63
C LEU A 155 4.49 -9.95 10.33
N SER A 156 5.46 -10.14 11.20
CA SER A 156 6.44 -11.23 11.14
C SER A 156 5.75 -12.59 11.31
N GLY A 157 6.06 -13.54 10.43
CA GLY A 157 5.51 -14.89 10.51
C GLY A 157 6.02 -15.71 11.69
N THR A 158 7.15 -15.32 12.28
CA THR A 158 7.78 -16.08 13.38
C THR A 158 7.25 -15.71 14.75
N ASP A 159 6.75 -14.47 14.93
CA ASP A 159 6.32 -13.98 16.25
C ASP A 159 5.08 -13.08 16.21
N GLY A 160 4.47 -12.88 15.05
CA GLY A 160 3.25 -12.08 14.87
C GLY A 160 3.43 -10.58 15.15
N LYS A 161 4.64 -10.09 15.39
CA LYS A 161 4.90 -8.69 15.72
C LYS A 161 5.09 -7.84 14.45
N PRO A 162 4.74 -6.55 14.47
CA PRO A 162 4.94 -5.67 13.32
C PRO A 162 6.40 -5.60 12.88
N VAL A 163 6.60 -5.59 11.56
CA VAL A 163 7.91 -5.38 10.92
C VAL A 163 7.91 -4.12 10.06
N GLU A 164 6.75 -3.76 9.50
CA GLU A 164 6.58 -2.57 8.67
C GLU A 164 5.14 -2.07 8.70
N VAL A 165 4.98 -0.77 8.49
CA VAL A 165 3.70 -0.15 8.13
C VAL A 165 3.94 0.74 6.92
N THR A 166 3.23 0.48 5.82
CA THR A 166 3.31 1.30 4.60
C THR A 166 2.01 2.03 4.37
N GLU A 167 2.07 3.35 4.33
CA GLU A 167 0.98 4.21 3.89
C GLU A 167 1.11 4.51 2.39
N TYR A 168 0.02 4.31 1.66
CA TYR A 168 -0.15 4.73 0.28
C TYR A 168 -1.20 5.84 0.24
N VAL A 169 -0.89 6.93 -0.43
CA VAL A 169 -1.83 8.01 -0.75
C VAL A 169 -1.98 8.06 -2.26
N ILE A 170 -3.20 7.80 -2.74
CA ILE A 170 -3.49 7.62 -4.17
C ILE A 170 -4.63 8.55 -4.57
N ALA A 171 -4.49 9.27 -5.68
CA ALA A 171 -5.57 10.11 -6.18
C ALA A 171 -6.80 9.26 -6.56
N SER A 172 -7.99 9.64 -6.08
CA SER A 172 -9.21 8.84 -6.22
C SER A 172 -9.71 8.70 -7.67
N ASP A 173 -9.29 9.58 -8.58
CA ASP A 173 -9.58 9.49 -10.00
C ASP A 173 -8.68 8.47 -10.75
N ARG A 174 -7.66 7.90 -10.08
CA ARG A 174 -6.68 6.97 -10.68
C ARG A 174 -6.84 5.52 -10.24
N VAL A 175 -7.53 5.25 -9.14
CA VAL A 175 -7.58 3.92 -8.51
C VAL A 175 -9.00 3.40 -8.34
N GLU A 176 -9.14 2.08 -8.42
CA GLU A 176 -10.35 1.34 -8.09
C GLU A 176 -9.97 0.14 -7.23
N THR A 177 -10.70 -0.14 -6.15
CA THR A 177 -10.47 -1.34 -5.32
C THR A 177 -11.45 -2.43 -5.75
N VAL A 178 -10.95 -3.63 -6.03
CA VAL A 178 -11.74 -4.76 -6.53
C VAL A 178 -11.69 -5.90 -5.52
N HIS A 179 -12.86 -6.33 -5.05
CA HIS A 179 -13.01 -7.46 -4.13
C HIS A 179 -13.88 -8.53 -4.76
N VAL A 180 -13.38 -9.78 -4.82
CA VAL A 180 -14.21 -10.93 -5.13
C VAL A 180 -14.88 -11.38 -3.83
N LEU A 181 -16.19 -11.18 -3.74
CA LEU A 181 -16.97 -11.64 -2.59
C LEU A 181 -17.08 -13.16 -2.61
N GLN A 182 -16.91 -13.79 -1.45
CA GLN A 182 -17.12 -15.22 -1.27
C GLN A 182 -18.36 -15.44 -0.41
N ARG A 183 -19.15 -16.46 -0.76
CA ARG A 183 -20.27 -16.91 0.08
C ARG A 183 -19.69 -17.53 1.34
N ALA A 184 -20.25 -17.15 2.49
CA ALA A 184 -20.05 -17.90 3.72
C ALA A 184 -20.70 -19.29 3.61
N GLY A 185 -20.34 -20.23 4.49
CA GLY A 185 -20.81 -21.62 4.41
C GLY A 185 -22.33 -21.76 4.46
N ASP A 186 -22.99 -20.92 5.27
CA ASP A 186 -24.45 -20.81 5.39
C ASP A 186 -25.13 -20.12 4.20
N ALA A 187 -24.35 -19.51 3.30
CA ALA A 187 -24.82 -18.82 2.11
C ALA A 187 -24.49 -19.57 0.80
N VAL A 188 -24.02 -20.82 0.89
CA VAL A 188 -23.70 -21.66 -0.29
C VAL A 188 -24.95 -22.30 -0.89
N GLU A 189 -25.90 -22.70 -0.05
CA GLU A 189 -27.16 -23.29 -0.49
C GLU A 189 -28.15 -22.20 -0.94
N SER A 190 -29.09 -22.57 -1.83
CA SER A 190 -30.20 -21.69 -2.18
C SER A 190 -31.13 -21.48 -0.98
N TRP A 191 -31.86 -20.36 -0.97
CA TRP A 191 -32.94 -20.18 0.00
C TRP A 191 -33.96 -21.32 -0.14
N PRO A 192 -34.58 -21.76 0.96
CA PRO A 192 -35.75 -22.63 0.87
C PRO A 192 -36.87 -21.89 0.12
N GLU A 193 -37.64 -22.60 -0.70
CA GLU A 193 -38.85 -22.06 -1.31
C GLU A 193 -39.79 -21.57 -0.21
N ARG A 194 -40.32 -20.35 -0.34
CA ARG A 194 -41.39 -19.91 0.56
C ARG A 194 -42.70 -20.57 0.12
N GLU A 195 -43.51 -21.00 1.08
CA GLU A 195 -44.90 -21.41 0.79
C GLU A 195 -45.59 -20.28 0.01
N GLY A 196 -45.91 -20.55 -1.27
CA GLY A 196 -46.57 -19.61 -2.17
C GLY A 196 -45.74 -19.08 -3.35
N ASP A 197 -44.43 -19.38 -3.45
CA ASP A 197 -43.60 -18.93 -4.59
C ASP A 197 -43.77 -19.78 -5.86
N ALA A 198 -44.42 -20.94 -5.76
CA ALA A 198 -44.87 -21.74 -6.90
C ALA A 198 -46.30 -21.34 -7.29
N SER A 199 -46.45 -20.29 -8.10
CA SER A 199 -47.70 -19.93 -8.80
C SER A 199 -47.39 -19.38 -10.19
#